data_AF-A0A2D5LK46-F1
#
_entry.id   AF-A0A2D5LK46-F1
#
_cell.length_a   1.000
_cell.length_b   1.000
_cell.length_c   1.000
_cell.angle_alpha   90.00
_cell.angle_beta   90.00
_cell.angle_gamma   90.00
#
_symmetry.space_group_name_H-M   'P 1'
#
loop_
_entity.id
_entity.type
_entity.pdbx_description
1 polymer ?
#
loop_
_entity_poly.entity_id
_entity_poly.type
_entity_poly.pdbx_seq_one_letter_code
_entity_poly.pdbx_strand_id
1 'polypeptide(L)'
;MSPSGMDWRISLHPFQNLYFDEDGFVQSTKMLGHERVSHSSAKEGNCYFGWVDAKDLTATELAERMKERFPELIAASVGENYAFCGWFTHMLGIAERGALPVFSSEFGGLSGGMVFTSLADLLLPAPPYPVIMSCEKIRFLWAQEPTLKNDWHTAYRPIINALKDSRIPRFPKYPSHSNDLFVHGAYWEGAVYYLHTILRFESEVEYIEYRASQAERLSVFSTIFDSEGQLDLLDAYFTRVVLTEASSRLNHKTQQFCKQTIDKVEATYRLKACLFPNPYFGGDNPLHLTRLEYLAKE
;
A
#
# COMPACT_ATOMS: atom_id res chain seq x y z
N MET A 1 5.59 -6.95 26.18
CA MET A 1 5.61 -7.22 27.65
C MET A 1 4.19 -7.37 28.14
N SER A 2 3.95 -8.19 29.16
CA SER A 2 2.66 -8.21 29.85
C SER A 2 2.44 -6.87 30.55
N PRO A 3 1.18 -6.49 30.79
CA PRO A 3 0.80 -5.35 31.64
C PRO A 3 1.59 -5.23 32.95
N SER A 4 1.84 -6.38 33.58
CA SER A 4 2.56 -6.47 34.85
C SER A 4 4.07 -6.25 34.74
N GLY A 5 4.65 -6.23 33.54
CA GLY A 5 6.09 -6.22 33.31
C GLY A 5 6.82 -7.49 33.75
N MET A 6 6.10 -8.47 34.31
CA MET A 6 6.67 -9.71 34.86
C MET A 6 6.94 -10.78 33.80
N ASP A 7 6.22 -10.70 32.67
CA ASP A 7 6.29 -11.70 31.62
C ASP A 7 6.28 -11.03 30.24
N TRP A 8 6.70 -11.75 29.22
CA TRP A 8 6.58 -11.31 27.83
C TRP A 8 5.73 -12.30 27.03
N ARG A 9 4.96 -11.74 26.10
CA ARG A 9 4.13 -12.47 25.15
C ARG A 9 4.55 -12.05 23.76
N ILE A 10 4.72 -13.03 22.88
CA ILE A 10 5.04 -12.78 21.47
C ILE A 10 4.10 -13.58 20.59
N SER A 11 3.74 -13.01 19.46
CA SER A 11 3.17 -13.73 18.33
C SER A 11 4.04 -13.49 17.11
N LEU A 12 4.23 -14.52 16.30
CA LEU A 12 4.99 -14.42 15.07
C LEU A 12 4.05 -14.13 13.90
N HIS A 13 4.41 -13.15 13.08
CA HIS A 13 3.64 -12.75 11.91
C HIS A 13 4.56 -12.37 10.75
N PRO A 14 4.19 -12.71 9.50
CA PRO A 14 4.80 -12.11 8.32
C PRO A 14 4.67 -10.59 8.38
N PHE A 15 5.73 -9.86 8.02
CA PHE A 15 5.74 -8.39 8.03
C PHE A 15 4.56 -7.80 7.25
N GLN A 16 4.20 -8.43 6.13
CA GLN A 16 3.15 -7.99 5.23
C GLN A 16 1.75 -8.09 5.85
N ASN A 17 1.60 -8.82 6.96
CA ASN A 17 0.36 -8.88 7.71
C ASN A 17 0.23 -7.75 8.75
N LEU A 18 1.29 -7.01 9.06
CA LEU A 18 1.30 -6.01 10.13
C LEU A 18 1.04 -4.59 9.59
N TYR A 19 0.35 -3.78 10.38
CA TYR A 19 0.11 -2.36 10.12
C TYR A 19 -0.17 -1.61 11.44
N PHE A 20 -0.04 -0.29 11.45
CA PHE A 20 -0.52 0.57 12.53
C PHE A 20 -1.96 1.01 12.29
N ASP A 21 -2.81 0.92 13.30
CA ASP A 21 -4.13 1.55 13.28
C ASP A 21 -4.06 3.07 13.53
N GLU A 22 -5.22 3.73 13.54
CA GLU A 22 -5.36 5.17 13.72
C GLU A 22 -4.79 5.68 15.05
N ASP A 23 -4.77 4.81 16.08
CA ASP A 23 -4.26 5.12 17.41
C ASP A 23 -2.76 4.73 17.55
N GLY A 24 -2.15 4.21 16.48
CA GLY A 24 -0.75 3.80 16.46
C GLY A 24 -0.49 2.45 17.14
N PHE A 25 -1.50 1.60 17.28
CA PHE A 25 -1.30 0.22 17.73
C PHE A 25 -1.02 -0.71 16.56
N VAL A 26 -0.15 -1.70 16.79
CA VAL A 26 0.14 -2.73 15.79
C VAL A 26 -1.04 -3.68 15.70
N GLN A 27 -1.63 -3.76 14.52
CA GLN A 27 -2.67 -4.69 14.16
C GLN A 27 -2.15 -5.70 13.13
N SER A 28 -2.86 -6.84 13.02
CA SER A 28 -2.57 -7.85 12.00
C SER A 28 -3.77 -8.11 11.08
N THR A 29 -3.47 -8.39 9.81
CA THR A 29 -4.42 -8.90 8.82
C THR A 29 -4.09 -10.35 8.47
N LYS A 30 -5.01 -11.03 7.77
CA LYS A 30 -4.85 -12.41 7.29
C LYS A 30 -4.47 -12.45 5.80
N MET A 31 -3.62 -11.53 5.35
CA MET A 31 -3.28 -11.42 3.93
C MET A 31 -2.50 -12.65 3.45
N LEU A 32 -1.52 -13.08 4.26
CA LEU A 32 -0.78 -14.32 4.04
C LEU A 32 -1.14 -15.34 5.12
N GLY A 33 -1.66 -16.48 4.67
CA GLY A 33 -1.88 -17.65 5.52
C GLY A 33 -0.55 -18.13 6.10
N HIS A 34 -0.53 -18.36 7.40
CA HIS A 34 0.60 -18.92 8.14
C HIS A 34 0.07 -19.58 9.41
N GLU A 35 0.85 -20.51 9.95
CA GLU A 35 0.61 -21.06 11.27
C GLU A 35 0.61 -19.96 12.34
N ARG A 36 -0.36 -20.00 13.25
CA ARG A 36 -0.43 -19.04 14.35
C ARG A 36 0.40 -19.53 15.51
N VAL A 37 1.52 -18.84 15.73
CA VAL A 37 2.43 -19.15 16.82
C VAL A 37 2.37 -18.04 17.86
N SER A 38 2.21 -18.40 19.12
CA SER A 38 2.28 -17.47 20.24
C SER A 38 2.96 -18.11 21.43
N HIS A 39 3.76 -17.32 22.16
CA HIS A 39 4.47 -17.76 23.36
C HIS A 39 4.24 -16.78 24.50
N SER A 40 4.27 -17.29 25.74
CA SER A 40 4.23 -16.49 26.96
C SER A 40 5.25 -17.01 27.97
N SER A 41 6.16 -16.16 28.44
CA SER A 41 7.15 -16.54 29.46
C SER A 41 6.52 -16.96 30.79
N ALA A 42 5.32 -16.45 31.10
CA ALA A 42 4.58 -16.72 32.34
C ALA A 42 4.40 -18.21 32.66
N LYS A 43 4.25 -19.06 31.63
CA LYS A 43 3.99 -20.49 31.80
C LYS A 43 5.23 -21.34 31.59
N GLU A 44 5.98 -20.99 30.56
CA GLU A 44 6.98 -21.89 29.98
C GLU A 44 8.39 -21.29 30.01
N GLY A 45 8.55 -20.06 30.52
CA GLY A 45 9.83 -19.36 30.58
C GLY A 45 10.49 -19.30 29.20
N ASN A 46 11.65 -19.95 29.09
CA ASN A 46 12.47 -20.03 27.88
C ASN A 46 12.17 -21.27 27.02
N CYS A 47 11.14 -22.07 27.35
CA CYS A 47 10.67 -23.14 26.47
C CYS A 47 9.82 -22.54 25.35
N TYR A 48 10.44 -21.79 24.45
CA TYR A 48 9.78 -21.05 23.37
C TYR A 48 8.79 -21.94 22.61
N PHE A 49 7.52 -21.56 22.54
CA PHE A 49 6.47 -22.29 21.81
C PHE A 49 6.28 -23.74 22.28
N GLY A 50 6.54 -24.02 23.57
CA GLY A 50 6.52 -25.35 24.15
C GLY A 50 7.76 -26.20 23.86
N TRP A 51 8.79 -25.64 23.24
CA TRP A 51 10.00 -26.36 22.87
C TRP A 51 10.95 -26.49 24.06
N VAL A 52 10.90 -27.64 24.73
CA VAL A 52 11.78 -27.95 25.86
C VAL A 52 13.25 -27.97 25.44
N ASP A 53 13.53 -28.38 24.21
CA ASP A 53 14.87 -28.43 23.64
C ASP A 53 15.42 -27.06 23.20
N ALA A 54 14.60 -26.01 23.28
CA ALA A 54 14.99 -24.65 22.94
C ALA A 54 15.53 -23.82 24.13
N LYS A 55 15.46 -24.37 25.34
CA LYS A 55 15.69 -23.63 26.60
C LYS A 55 17.07 -22.97 26.69
N ASP A 56 18.09 -23.67 26.21
CA ASP A 56 19.50 -23.28 26.31
C ASP A 56 20.07 -22.84 24.95
N LEU A 57 19.22 -22.69 23.92
CA LEU A 57 19.67 -22.28 22.59
C LEU A 57 20.06 -20.81 22.57
N THR A 58 21.11 -20.52 21.81
CA THR A 58 21.45 -19.16 21.41
C THR A 58 20.37 -18.59 20.47
N ALA A 59 20.33 -17.27 20.31
CA ALA A 59 19.39 -16.63 19.37
C ALA A 59 19.54 -17.14 17.93
N THR A 60 20.77 -17.42 17.49
CA THR A 60 21.07 -17.98 16.17
C THR A 60 20.52 -19.39 16.03
N GLU A 61 20.76 -20.27 17.01
CA GLU A 61 20.23 -21.64 16.99
C GLU A 61 18.70 -21.65 17.05
N LEU A 62 18.10 -20.78 17.85
CA LEU A 62 16.65 -20.62 17.91
C LEU A 62 16.08 -20.18 16.55
N ALA A 63 16.74 -19.26 15.85
CA ALA A 63 16.33 -18.82 14.52
C ALA A 63 16.39 -19.97 13.49
N GLU A 64 17.42 -20.83 13.52
CA GLU A 64 17.46 -22.02 12.65
C GLU A 64 16.32 -23.00 12.98
N ARG A 65 16.03 -23.22 14.27
CA ARG A 65 14.88 -24.06 14.67
C ARG A 65 13.54 -23.46 14.24
N MET A 66 13.39 -22.14 14.25
CA MET A 66 12.20 -21.47 13.72
C MET A 66 12.05 -21.74 12.22
N LYS A 67 13.15 -21.79 11.45
CA LYS A 67 13.06 -22.10 10.01
C LYS A 67 12.61 -23.52 9.74
N GLU A 68 13.11 -24.47 10.54
CA GLU A 68 12.75 -25.88 10.43
C GLU A 68 11.31 -26.16 10.86
N ARG A 69 10.88 -25.55 11.98
CA ARG A 69 9.60 -25.86 12.62
C ARG A 69 8.44 -25.01 12.13
N PHE A 70 8.72 -23.83 11.57
CA PHE A 70 7.70 -22.93 11.04
C PHE A 70 7.86 -22.62 9.54
N PRO A 71 7.89 -23.65 8.66
CA PRO A 71 8.23 -23.48 7.26
C PRO A 71 7.21 -22.61 6.50
N GLU A 72 5.93 -22.64 6.89
CA GLU A 72 4.89 -21.80 6.26
C GLU A 72 5.09 -20.32 6.60
N LEU A 73 5.42 -20.03 7.87
CA LEU A 73 5.74 -18.68 8.29
C LEU A 73 6.96 -18.13 7.55
N ILE A 74 8.01 -18.94 7.39
CA ILE A 74 9.21 -18.54 6.63
C ILE A 74 8.85 -18.28 5.18
N ALA A 75 8.12 -19.19 4.54
CA ALA A 75 7.69 -19.03 3.14
C ALA A 75 6.86 -17.76 2.95
N ALA A 76 5.94 -17.45 3.86
CA ALA A 76 5.14 -16.22 3.85
C ALA A 76 5.96 -14.95 4.13
N SER A 77 7.13 -15.07 4.75
CA SER A 77 8.00 -13.94 5.10
C SER A 77 9.09 -13.66 4.06
N VAL A 78 9.18 -14.45 2.98
CA VAL A 78 10.15 -14.25 1.90
C VAL A 78 9.92 -12.89 1.23
N GLY A 79 10.99 -12.09 1.13
CA GLY A 79 10.98 -10.82 0.41
C GLY A 79 12.11 -9.90 0.84
N GLU A 80 12.36 -8.86 0.05
CA GLU A 80 13.29 -7.80 0.40
C GLU A 80 12.57 -6.72 1.21
N ASN A 81 13.13 -6.33 2.35
CA ASN A 81 12.59 -5.26 3.18
C ASN A 81 13.72 -4.51 3.89
N TYR A 82 14.47 -3.72 3.12
CA TYR A 82 15.62 -2.96 3.63
C TYR A 82 15.25 -2.02 4.78
N ALA A 83 14.09 -1.38 4.71
CA ALA A 83 13.61 -0.47 5.76
C ALA A 83 13.43 -1.22 7.09
N PHE A 84 12.75 -2.37 7.09
CA PHE A 84 12.56 -3.16 8.30
C PHE A 84 13.88 -3.75 8.79
N CYS A 85 14.74 -4.26 7.90
CA CYS A 85 16.06 -4.79 8.29
C CYS A 85 16.92 -3.71 8.97
N GLY A 86 16.95 -2.50 8.40
CA GLY A 86 17.66 -1.36 8.98
C GLY A 86 17.11 -0.95 10.35
N TRP A 87 15.78 -0.85 10.46
CA TRP A 87 15.11 -0.58 11.73
C TRP A 87 15.41 -1.67 12.77
N PHE A 88 15.31 -2.94 12.40
CA PHE A 88 15.51 -4.08 13.31
C PHE A 88 16.96 -4.11 13.83
N THR A 89 17.93 -3.86 12.96
CA THR A 89 19.35 -3.77 13.34
C THR A 89 19.59 -2.62 14.32
N HIS A 90 19.00 -1.45 14.07
CA HIS A 90 19.08 -0.30 14.97
C HIS A 90 18.45 -0.59 16.34
N MET A 91 17.26 -1.19 16.34
CA MET A 91 16.55 -1.60 17.55
C MET A 91 17.36 -2.63 18.35
N LEU A 92 17.95 -3.64 17.69
CA LEU A 92 18.80 -4.64 18.35
C LEU A 92 19.99 -4.00 19.06
N GLY A 93 20.70 -3.07 18.39
CA GLY A 93 21.83 -2.38 19.02
C GLY A 93 21.43 -1.52 20.22
N ILE A 94 20.17 -1.06 20.30
CA ILE A 94 19.62 -0.37 21.47
C ILE A 94 19.23 -1.37 22.56
N ALA A 95 18.60 -2.48 22.20
CA ALA A 95 18.24 -3.57 23.10
C ALA A 95 19.44 -4.20 23.79
N GLU A 96 20.55 -4.41 23.08
CA GLU A 96 21.82 -4.92 23.61
C GLU A 96 22.44 -4.00 24.67
N ARG A 97 22.08 -2.71 24.67
CA ARG A 97 22.47 -1.74 25.71
C ARG A 97 21.51 -1.72 26.90
N GLY A 98 20.55 -2.64 26.96
CA GLY A 98 19.59 -2.80 28.06
C GLY A 98 18.26 -2.06 27.88
N ALA A 99 18.00 -1.48 26.71
CA ALA A 99 16.75 -0.76 26.42
C ALA A 99 15.85 -1.56 25.47
N LEU A 100 14.99 -2.41 26.04
CA LEU A 100 14.10 -3.28 25.26
C LEU A 100 12.89 -2.50 24.74
N PRO A 101 12.45 -2.71 23.48
CA PRO A 101 11.26 -2.06 22.97
C PRO A 101 9.99 -2.55 23.68
N VAL A 102 9.07 -1.63 23.96
CA VAL A 102 7.80 -1.90 24.63
C VAL A 102 6.65 -1.60 23.68
N PHE A 103 6.08 -2.66 23.12
CA PHE A 103 4.83 -2.64 22.38
C PHE A 103 3.73 -3.17 23.30
N SER A 104 2.96 -2.28 23.94
CA SER A 104 1.88 -2.61 24.87
C SER A 104 0.77 -1.59 24.72
N SER A 105 -0.49 -2.06 24.77
CA SER A 105 -1.67 -1.19 24.78
C SER A 105 -1.68 -0.21 25.96
N GLU A 106 -0.94 -0.51 27.03
CA GLU A 106 -0.96 0.23 28.30
C GLU A 106 0.05 1.37 28.36
N PHE A 107 1.07 1.34 27.51
CA PHE A 107 2.06 2.41 27.41
C PHE A 107 1.69 3.44 26.32
N GLY A 108 0.48 3.33 25.74
CA GLY A 108 0.01 4.15 24.63
C GLY A 108 0.49 3.62 23.28
N GLY A 109 -0.22 4.00 22.21
CA GLY A 109 0.22 3.74 20.83
C GLY A 109 1.46 4.57 20.47
N LEU A 110 1.77 4.68 19.17
CA LEU A 110 2.90 5.50 18.72
C LEU A 110 2.77 6.97 19.15
N SER A 111 3.59 7.42 20.11
CA SER A 111 3.70 8.84 20.43
C SER A 111 4.57 9.52 19.36
N GLY A 112 3.94 10.06 18.32
CA GLY A 112 4.64 10.80 17.26
C GLY A 112 5.58 9.93 16.40
N GLY A 113 5.21 8.66 16.18
CA GLY A 113 6.05 7.72 15.43
C GLY A 113 7.19 7.10 16.25
N MET A 114 7.12 7.19 17.58
CA MET A 114 8.08 6.61 18.50
C MET A 114 7.48 5.47 19.33
N VAL A 115 8.34 4.53 19.73
CA VAL A 115 8.05 3.37 20.57
C VAL A 115 8.81 3.54 21.89
N PHE A 116 8.12 3.29 23.00
CA PHE A 116 8.73 3.30 24.33
C PHE A 116 9.76 2.18 24.46
N THR A 117 10.77 2.41 25.32
CA THR A 117 11.68 1.35 25.75
C THR A 117 11.50 1.06 27.24
N SER A 118 12.16 0.02 27.74
CA SER A 118 12.27 -0.26 29.17
C SER A 118 13.00 0.85 29.94
N LEU A 119 13.63 1.82 29.27
CA LEU A 119 14.20 3.01 29.86
C LEU A 119 13.30 4.22 29.57
N ALA A 120 12.81 4.89 30.62
CA ALA A 120 11.80 5.94 30.51
C ALA A 120 12.20 7.11 29.59
N ASP A 121 13.49 7.46 29.57
CA ASP A 121 14.01 8.61 28.81
C ASP A 121 14.51 8.25 27.40
N LEU A 122 14.35 6.99 26.97
CA LEU A 122 14.77 6.54 25.66
C LEU A 122 13.59 6.04 24.83
N LEU A 123 13.42 6.68 23.67
CA LEU A 123 12.44 6.32 22.66
C LEU A 123 13.14 5.73 21.43
N LEU A 124 12.46 4.78 20.79
CA LEU A 124 12.87 4.18 19.52
C LEU A 124 11.99 4.71 18.39
N PRO A 125 12.51 4.88 17.17
CA PRO A 125 11.63 5.06 16.02
C PRO A 125 10.73 3.82 15.87
N ALA A 126 9.48 4.03 15.47
CA ALA A 126 8.57 2.95 15.16
C ALA A 126 9.12 2.04 14.05
N PRO A 127 8.82 0.73 14.08
CA PRO A 127 9.06 -0.12 12.93
C PRO A 127 8.34 0.47 11.70
N PRO A 128 8.87 0.32 10.48
CA PRO A 128 8.29 0.92 9.28
C PRO A 128 7.07 0.13 8.78
N TYR A 129 6.14 -0.22 9.66
CA TYR A 129 4.88 -0.83 9.26
C TYR A 129 4.01 0.19 8.50
N PRO A 130 3.23 -0.27 7.51
CA PRO A 130 2.20 0.57 6.88
C PRO A 130 1.24 1.14 7.94
N VAL A 131 0.82 2.39 7.76
CA VAL A 131 -0.18 3.04 8.62
C VAL A 131 -1.53 2.98 7.90
N ILE A 132 -2.60 2.65 8.64
CA ILE A 132 -3.95 2.66 8.10
C ILE A 132 -4.36 4.09 7.74
N MET A 133 -4.86 4.24 6.52
CA MET A 133 -5.42 5.47 6.03
C MET A 133 -6.94 5.37 6.13
N SER A 134 -7.59 6.47 6.46
CA SER A 134 -9.04 6.61 6.42
C SER A 134 -9.43 7.71 5.44
N CYS A 135 -10.42 7.42 4.60
CA CYS A 135 -11.09 8.42 3.79
C CYS A 135 -12.57 8.08 3.69
N GLU A 136 -13.44 9.04 3.99
CA GLU A 136 -14.89 8.83 4.06
C GLU A 136 -15.25 7.60 4.91
N LYS A 137 -15.72 6.52 4.25
CA LYS A 137 -16.15 5.26 4.86
C LYS A 137 -15.16 4.12 4.63
N ILE A 138 -14.06 4.37 3.92
CA ILE A 138 -13.06 3.35 3.63
C ILE A 138 -11.85 3.49 4.56
N ARG A 139 -11.35 2.34 5.01
CA ARG A 139 -10.06 2.21 5.68
C ARG A 139 -9.18 1.33 4.82
N PHE A 140 -7.95 1.76 4.55
CA PHE A 140 -7.08 1.10 3.60
C PHE A 140 -5.61 1.28 3.95
N LEU A 141 -4.75 0.52 3.29
CA LEU A 141 -3.31 0.67 3.35
C LEU A 141 -2.76 0.97 1.96
N TRP A 142 -1.59 1.59 1.88
CA TRP A 142 -0.85 1.64 0.62
C TRP A 142 -0.24 0.27 0.32
N ALA A 143 -0.40 -0.18 -0.92
CA ALA A 143 0.28 -1.35 -1.44
C ALA A 143 1.78 -1.06 -1.59
N GLN A 144 2.61 -2.08 -1.42
CA GLN A 144 3.99 -2.01 -1.86
C GLN A 144 4.04 -1.96 -3.39
N GLU A 145 5.05 -1.28 -3.93
CA GLU A 145 5.24 -1.21 -5.38
C GLU A 145 5.44 -2.63 -5.93
N PRO A 146 4.70 -3.01 -6.98
CA PRO A 146 4.85 -4.33 -7.59
C PRO A 146 6.20 -4.43 -8.29
N THR A 147 6.73 -5.65 -8.35
CA THR A 147 7.95 -5.92 -9.09
C THR A 147 7.67 -5.94 -10.60
N LEU A 148 8.37 -5.12 -11.38
CA LEU A 148 8.17 -4.98 -12.83
C LEU A 148 8.94 -6.01 -13.68
N LYS A 149 9.06 -7.27 -13.22
CA LYS A 149 9.93 -8.29 -13.87
C LYS A 149 9.46 -8.74 -15.26
N ASN A 150 8.17 -8.61 -15.57
CA ASN A 150 7.57 -9.11 -16.81
C ASN A 150 6.91 -7.95 -17.58
N ASP A 151 5.60 -8.01 -17.75
CA ASP A 151 4.79 -6.99 -18.39
C ASP A 151 4.30 -5.98 -17.35
N TRP A 152 4.83 -4.76 -17.44
CA TRP A 152 4.46 -3.66 -16.56
C TRP A 152 2.96 -3.31 -16.69
N HIS A 153 2.30 -3.61 -17.81
CA HIS A 153 0.87 -3.36 -17.98
C HIS A 153 -0.01 -4.20 -17.02
N THR A 154 0.53 -5.33 -16.56
CA THR A 154 -0.23 -6.25 -15.68
C THR A 154 0.19 -6.16 -14.21
N ALA A 155 1.22 -5.36 -13.89
CA ALA A 155 1.88 -5.37 -12.60
C ALA A 155 0.94 -5.08 -11.40
N TYR A 156 -0.06 -4.20 -11.58
CA TYR A 156 -1.02 -3.87 -10.54
C TYR A 156 -2.31 -4.72 -10.56
N ARG A 157 -2.51 -5.58 -11.57
CA ARG A 157 -3.73 -6.43 -11.66
C ARG A 157 -3.91 -7.31 -10.41
N PRO A 158 -2.88 -7.97 -9.84
CA PRO A 158 -3.04 -8.77 -8.62
C PRO A 158 -3.49 -7.93 -7.41
N ILE A 159 -2.93 -6.72 -7.26
CA ILE A 159 -3.29 -5.80 -6.17
C ILE A 159 -4.75 -5.38 -6.30
N ILE A 160 -5.19 -5.00 -7.52
CA ILE A 160 -6.55 -4.54 -7.78
C ILE A 160 -7.56 -5.68 -7.62
N ASN A 161 -7.24 -6.89 -8.09
CA ASN A 161 -8.11 -8.05 -7.94
C ASN A 161 -8.33 -8.43 -6.48
N ALA A 162 -7.29 -8.33 -5.64
CA ALA A 162 -7.38 -8.61 -4.21
C ALA A 162 -8.30 -7.63 -3.44
N LEU A 163 -8.65 -6.47 -4.00
CA LEU A 163 -9.52 -5.49 -3.36
C LEU A 163 -10.93 -6.03 -3.08
N LYS A 164 -11.43 -6.97 -3.91
CA LYS A 164 -12.77 -7.52 -3.78
C LYS A 164 -12.96 -8.36 -2.51
N ASP A 165 -11.89 -9.01 -2.06
CA ASP A 165 -11.92 -9.99 -0.97
C ASP A 165 -11.25 -9.46 0.31
N SER A 166 -10.64 -8.28 0.24
CA SER A 166 -9.85 -7.72 1.34
C SER A 166 -10.70 -6.95 2.34
N ARG A 167 -10.67 -7.37 3.62
CA ARG A 167 -11.28 -6.61 4.73
C ARG A 167 -10.62 -5.24 4.91
N ILE A 168 -9.32 -5.15 4.67
CA ILE A 168 -8.54 -3.90 4.64
C ILE A 168 -7.85 -3.85 3.27
N PRO A 169 -8.44 -3.17 2.28
CA PRO A 169 -7.88 -3.10 0.93
C PRO A 169 -6.51 -2.41 0.92
N ARG A 170 -5.66 -2.82 -0.02
CA ARG A 170 -4.35 -2.20 -0.28
C ARG A 170 -4.37 -1.53 -1.65
N PHE A 171 -4.25 -0.21 -1.70
CA PHE A 171 -4.33 0.55 -2.95
C PHE A 171 -2.96 0.94 -3.48
N PRO A 172 -2.79 1.05 -4.81
CA PRO A 172 -1.60 1.65 -5.42
C PRO A 172 -1.34 3.06 -4.88
N LYS A 173 -0.09 3.36 -4.52
CA LYS A 173 0.34 4.72 -4.17
C LYS A 173 0.97 5.38 -5.39
N TYR A 174 0.75 6.68 -5.57
CA TYR A 174 1.43 7.44 -6.62
C TYR A 174 2.96 7.38 -6.42
N PRO A 175 3.75 7.00 -7.44
CA PRO A 175 5.18 6.77 -7.29
C PRO A 175 5.99 8.08 -7.41
N SER A 176 5.70 9.05 -6.54
CA SER A 176 6.35 10.38 -6.51
C SER A 176 7.81 10.37 -6.08
N HIS A 177 8.33 9.22 -5.63
CA HIS A 177 9.76 9.00 -5.37
C HIS A 177 10.53 8.46 -6.58
N SER A 178 9.85 8.14 -7.67
CA SER A 178 10.45 7.53 -8.87
C SER A 178 10.30 8.42 -10.10
N ASN A 179 11.34 8.46 -10.93
CA ASN A 179 11.29 9.04 -12.27
C ASN A 179 11.21 7.96 -13.38
N ASP A 180 11.06 6.68 -12.99
CA ASP A 180 11.04 5.56 -13.92
C ASP A 180 9.72 5.55 -14.72
N LEU A 181 9.84 5.58 -16.05
CA LEU A 181 8.72 5.58 -16.99
C LEU A 181 7.81 4.37 -16.80
N PHE A 182 8.36 3.18 -16.58
CA PHE A 182 7.59 1.94 -16.44
C PHE A 182 6.87 1.85 -15.10
N VAL A 183 7.44 2.44 -14.04
CA VAL A 183 6.77 2.53 -12.73
C VAL A 183 5.53 3.42 -12.84
N HIS A 184 5.65 4.59 -13.48
CA HIS A 184 4.50 5.48 -13.72
C HIS A 184 3.49 4.88 -14.70
N GLY A 185 3.96 4.25 -15.77
CA GLY A 185 3.12 3.49 -16.69
C GLY A 185 2.30 2.43 -15.96
N ALA A 186 2.94 1.58 -15.17
CA ALA A 186 2.27 0.53 -14.40
C ALA A 186 1.23 1.09 -13.43
N TYR A 187 1.54 2.20 -12.75
CA TYR A 187 0.59 2.86 -11.84
C TYR A 187 -0.67 3.31 -12.58
N TRP A 188 -0.51 4.02 -13.70
CA TRP A 188 -1.64 4.52 -14.48
C TRP A 188 -2.42 3.42 -15.18
N GLU A 189 -1.75 2.38 -15.66
CA GLU A 189 -2.40 1.17 -16.17
C GLU A 189 -3.23 0.49 -15.08
N GLY A 190 -2.72 0.46 -13.84
CA GLY A 190 -3.49 0.05 -12.67
C GLY A 190 -4.75 0.90 -12.47
N ALA A 191 -4.67 2.22 -12.67
CA ALA A 191 -5.85 3.09 -12.60
C ALA A 191 -6.90 2.72 -13.66
N VAL A 192 -6.47 2.50 -14.91
CA VAL A 192 -7.35 2.04 -16.01
C VAL A 192 -7.98 0.69 -15.67
N TYR A 193 -7.18 -0.28 -15.22
CA TYR A 193 -7.67 -1.60 -14.85
C TYR A 193 -8.66 -1.55 -13.68
N TYR A 194 -8.47 -0.64 -12.72
CA TYR A 194 -9.41 -0.42 -11.62
C TYR A 194 -10.76 0.12 -12.13
N LEU A 195 -10.72 1.14 -13.01
CA LEU A 195 -11.93 1.71 -13.62
C LEU A 195 -12.76 0.64 -14.34
N HIS A 196 -12.09 -0.25 -15.07
CA HIS A 196 -12.76 -1.37 -15.73
C HIS A 196 -13.22 -2.45 -14.74
N THR A 197 -12.32 -2.97 -13.91
CA THR A 197 -12.55 -4.21 -13.14
C THR A 197 -13.43 -3.99 -11.91
N ILE A 198 -13.27 -2.86 -11.23
CA ILE A 198 -13.98 -2.52 -9.99
C ILE A 198 -15.17 -1.62 -10.31
N LEU A 199 -14.96 -0.59 -11.13
CA LEU A 199 -15.99 0.39 -11.46
C LEU A 199 -16.74 0.09 -12.76
N ARG A 200 -16.43 -1.00 -13.47
CA ARG A 200 -17.21 -1.49 -14.62
C ARG A 200 -17.42 -0.46 -15.73
N PHE A 201 -16.47 0.46 -15.93
CA PHE A 201 -16.47 1.31 -17.12
C PHE A 201 -16.00 0.49 -18.32
N GLU A 202 -16.76 0.60 -19.43
CA GLU A 202 -16.48 -0.13 -20.67
C GLU A 202 -15.81 0.76 -21.72
N SER A 203 -15.78 2.08 -21.53
CA SER A 203 -15.16 3.02 -22.46
C SER A 203 -14.73 4.32 -21.77
N GLU A 204 -13.82 5.06 -22.42
CA GLU A 204 -13.43 6.40 -21.97
C GLU A 204 -14.60 7.39 -22.06
N VAL A 205 -15.51 7.22 -23.03
CA VAL A 205 -16.71 8.05 -23.18
C VAL A 205 -17.60 7.94 -21.94
N GLU A 206 -17.93 6.71 -21.54
CA GLU A 206 -18.76 6.45 -20.36
C GLU A 206 -18.12 7.05 -19.09
N TYR A 207 -16.81 6.86 -18.92
CA TYR A 207 -16.08 7.44 -17.80
C TYR A 207 -16.16 8.97 -17.79
N ILE A 208 -15.91 9.64 -18.92
CA ILE A 208 -15.90 11.11 -19.01
C ILE A 208 -17.31 11.68 -18.80
N GLU A 209 -18.35 11.06 -19.34
CA GLU A 209 -19.74 11.47 -19.07
C GLU A 209 -20.08 11.34 -17.59
N TYR A 210 -19.62 10.27 -16.95
CA TYR A 210 -19.80 10.05 -15.52
C TYR A 210 -19.04 11.10 -14.69
N ARG A 211 -17.77 11.40 -15.03
CA ARG A 211 -16.99 12.48 -14.41
C ARG A 211 -17.70 13.83 -14.53
N ALA A 212 -18.23 14.17 -15.71
CA ALA A 212 -18.97 15.42 -15.93
C ALA A 212 -20.25 15.52 -15.08
N SER A 213 -20.83 14.38 -14.71
CA SER A 213 -22.03 14.32 -13.85
C SER A 213 -21.74 14.52 -12.35
N GLN A 214 -20.48 14.48 -11.92
CA GLN A 214 -20.04 14.55 -10.50
C GLN A 214 -20.67 13.48 -9.59
N ALA A 215 -20.90 12.28 -10.12
CA ALA A 215 -21.57 11.24 -9.36
C ALA A 215 -20.63 10.52 -8.35
N GLU A 216 -21.20 10.11 -7.21
CA GLU A 216 -20.46 9.63 -6.03
C GLU A 216 -19.66 8.34 -6.24
N ARG A 217 -19.97 7.52 -7.26
CA ARG A 217 -19.31 6.21 -7.51
C ARG A 217 -17.78 6.30 -7.64
N LEU A 218 -17.27 7.49 -7.96
CA LEU A 218 -15.84 7.74 -8.13
C LEU A 218 -15.14 8.27 -6.88
N SER A 219 -15.81 8.42 -5.72
CA SER A 219 -15.18 9.05 -4.54
C SER A 219 -13.92 8.30 -4.08
N VAL A 220 -14.01 6.97 -3.97
CA VAL A 220 -12.86 6.11 -3.62
C VAL A 220 -11.77 6.20 -4.69
N PHE A 221 -12.13 6.07 -5.97
CA PHE A 221 -11.16 6.15 -7.06
C PHE A 221 -10.41 7.49 -7.06
N SER A 222 -11.15 8.58 -6.92
CA SER A 222 -10.60 9.94 -6.91
C SER A 222 -9.68 10.13 -5.71
N THR A 223 -10.07 9.68 -4.52
CA THR A 223 -9.22 9.74 -3.32
C THR A 223 -7.88 9.04 -3.52
N ILE A 224 -7.90 7.84 -4.11
CA ILE A 224 -6.71 7.01 -4.25
C ILE A 224 -5.81 7.52 -5.38
N PHE A 225 -6.40 7.76 -6.55
CA PHE A 225 -5.66 8.11 -7.77
C PHE A 225 -5.43 9.62 -7.95
N ASP A 226 -5.98 10.45 -7.07
CA ASP A 226 -5.66 11.88 -6.91
C ASP A 226 -4.90 12.18 -5.60
N SER A 227 -4.26 11.18 -5.01
CA SER A 227 -3.61 11.27 -3.69
C SER A 227 -2.53 12.37 -3.58
N GLU A 228 -1.99 12.84 -4.69
CA GLU A 228 -1.06 13.98 -4.78
C GLU A 228 -1.52 15.05 -5.78
N GLY A 229 -2.80 15.06 -6.19
CA GLY A 229 -3.38 16.03 -7.12
C GLY A 229 -3.10 15.78 -8.61
N GLN A 230 -2.79 14.53 -8.98
CA GLN A 230 -2.33 14.12 -10.31
C GLN A 230 -3.43 13.55 -11.23
N LEU A 231 -4.66 13.34 -10.73
CA LEU A 231 -5.70 12.63 -11.50
C LEU A 231 -6.17 13.40 -12.73
N ASP A 232 -6.03 14.72 -12.70
CA ASP A 232 -6.39 15.60 -13.82
C ASP A 232 -5.62 15.27 -15.11
N LEU A 233 -4.42 14.70 -15.00
CA LEU A 233 -3.63 14.22 -16.13
C LEU A 233 -4.29 13.01 -16.81
N LEU A 234 -4.84 12.06 -16.06
CA LEU A 234 -5.57 10.93 -16.63
C LEU A 234 -6.90 11.40 -17.25
N ASP A 235 -7.58 12.33 -16.60
CA ASP A 235 -8.82 12.91 -17.13
C ASP A 235 -8.58 13.66 -18.44
N ALA A 236 -7.48 14.40 -18.54
CA ALA A 236 -7.09 15.11 -19.75
C ALA A 236 -6.72 14.14 -20.88
N TYR A 237 -6.05 13.03 -20.56
CA TYR A 237 -5.74 11.97 -21.52
C TYR A 237 -7.02 11.34 -22.10
N PHE A 238 -7.92 10.86 -21.24
CA PHE A 238 -9.20 10.31 -21.69
C PHE A 238 -10.08 11.34 -22.39
N THR A 239 -10.04 12.60 -21.97
CA THR A 239 -10.73 13.69 -22.68
C THR A 239 -10.22 13.84 -24.11
N ARG A 240 -8.89 13.82 -24.32
CA ARG A 240 -8.29 13.91 -25.66
C ARG A 240 -8.76 12.76 -26.55
N VAL A 241 -8.70 11.55 -26.02
CA VAL A 241 -9.22 10.33 -26.66
C VAL A 241 -10.68 10.52 -27.10
N VAL A 242 -11.55 10.92 -26.17
CA VAL A 242 -12.98 11.07 -26.40
C VAL A 242 -13.30 12.16 -27.43
N LEU A 243 -12.57 13.27 -27.40
CA LEU A 243 -12.74 14.35 -28.38
C LEU A 243 -12.30 13.93 -29.78
N THR A 244 -11.24 13.13 -29.90
CA THR A 244 -10.76 12.62 -31.19
C THR A 244 -11.74 11.62 -31.80
N GLU A 245 -12.31 10.72 -31.00
CA GLU A 245 -13.06 9.56 -31.52
C GLU A 245 -14.59 9.72 -31.47
N ALA A 246 -15.12 10.52 -30.55
CA ALA A 246 -16.54 10.55 -30.24
C ALA A 246 -17.12 11.95 -30.00
N SER A 247 -16.41 13.04 -30.34
CA SER A 247 -16.83 14.43 -30.06
C SER A 247 -18.25 14.77 -30.52
N SER A 248 -18.70 14.23 -31.66
CA SER A 248 -20.03 14.46 -32.22
C SER A 248 -21.17 13.78 -31.44
N ARG A 249 -20.87 12.78 -30.60
CA ARG A 249 -21.85 12.02 -29.81
C ARG A 249 -22.05 12.59 -28.40
N LEU A 250 -21.18 13.49 -27.96
CA LEU A 250 -21.20 14.05 -26.62
C LEU A 250 -22.31 15.09 -26.47
N ASN A 251 -23.00 15.07 -25.33
CA ASN A 251 -23.90 16.15 -24.96
C ASN A 251 -23.13 17.44 -24.59
N HIS A 252 -23.81 18.59 -24.60
CA HIS A 252 -23.20 19.89 -24.35
C HIS A 252 -22.49 19.97 -22.98
N LYS A 253 -23.05 19.35 -21.93
CA LYS A 253 -22.45 19.34 -20.59
C LYS A 253 -21.11 18.61 -20.59
N THR A 254 -21.04 17.46 -21.25
CA THR A 254 -19.81 16.68 -21.40
C THR A 254 -18.78 17.41 -22.25
N GLN A 255 -19.18 18.03 -23.36
CA GLN A 255 -18.27 18.85 -24.18
C GLN A 255 -17.66 20.02 -23.39
N GLN A 256 -18.48 20.70 -22.58
CA GLN A 256 -18.02 21.78 -21.71
C GLN A 256 -17.04 21.26 -20.65
N PHE A 257 -17.33 20.12 -20.02
CA PHE A 257 -16.41 19.46 -19.09
C PHE A 257 -15.08 19.13 -19.75
N CYS A 258 -15.09 18.49 -20.92
CA CYS A 258 -13.88 18.18 -21.68
C CYS A 258 -13.00 19.41 -21.92
N LYS A 259 -13.61 20.50 -22.41
CA LYS A 259 -12.90 21.75 -22.66
C LYS A 259 -12.27 22.32 -21.37
N GLN A 260 -13.05 22.37 -20.29
CA GLN A 260 -12.57 22.87 -19.00
C GLN A 260 -11.42 22.03 -18.44
N THR A 261 -11.48 20.71 -18.59
CA THR A 261 -10.41 19.79 -18.15
C THR A 261 -9.11 20.07 -18.88
N ILE A 262 -9.14 20.16 -20.21
CA ILE A 262 -7.94 20.48 -21.01
C ILE A 262 -7.40 21.87 -20.65
N ASP A 263 -8.25 22.90 -20.66
CA ASP A 263 -7.85 24.28 -20.36
C ASP A 263 -7.19 24.38 -18.96
N LYS A 264 -7.75 23.66 -17.97
CA LYS A 264 -7.21 23.62 -16.60
C LYS A 264 -5.84 22.95 -16.55
N VAL A 265 -5.69 21.77 -17.16
CA VAL A 265 -4.42 21.02 -17.16
C VAL A 265 -3.34 21.81 -17.89
N GLU A 266 -3.63 22.33 -19.08
CA GLU A 266 -2.67 23.15 -19.82
C GLU A 266 -2.28 24.41 -19.05
N ALA A 267 -3.22 25.12 -18.41
CA ALA A 267 -2.91 26.29 -17.61
C ALA A 267 -2.04 25.95 -16.37
N THR A 268 -2.37 24.85 -15.68
CA THR A 268 -1.68 24.41 -14.47
C THR A 268 -0.23 24.02 -14.78
N TYR A 269 -0.04 23.16 -15.78
CA TYR A 269 1.28 22.60 -16.08
C TYR A 269 2.13 23.48 -17.01
N ARG A 270 1.55 24.55 -17.59
CA ARG A 270 2.33 25.63 -18.21
C ARG A 270 3.16 26.42 -17.20
N LEU A 271 2.64 26.59 -15.98
CA LEU A 271 3.33 27.31 -14.90
C LEU A 271 4.23 26.39 -14.07
N LYS A 272 3.90 25.09 -14.00
CA LYS A 272 4.63 24.08 -13.26
C LYS A 272 4.84 22.85 -14.15
N ALA A 273 6.06 22.70 -14.69
CA ALA A 273 6.37 21.53 -15.53
C ALA A 273 6.06 20.22 -14.78
N CYS A 274 5.47 19.25 -15.49
CA CYS A 274 5.29 17.91 -14.95
C CYS A 274 6.66 17.32 -14.60
N LEU A 275 6.86 17.03 -13.32
CA LEU A 275 8.11 16.44 -12.83
C LEU A 275 8.26 14.97 -13.24
N PHE A 276 7.12 14.27 -13.38
CA PHE A 276 7.07 12.84 -13.58
C PHE A 276 6.41 12.45 -14.91
N PRO A 277 6.75 11.28 -15.46
CA PRO A 277 6.02 10.70 -16.59
C PRO A 277 4.52 10.63 -16.30
N ASN A 278 3.70 10.98 -17.29
CA ASN A 278 2.27 11.15 -17.12
C ASN A 278 1.50 10.77 -18.40
N PRO A 279 0.19 10.46 -18.29
CA PRO A 279 -0.58 9.97 -19.43
C PRO A 279 -0.94 11.03 -20.48
N TYR A 280 -0.69 12.33 -20.24
CA TYR A 280 -1.21 13.41 -21.09
C TYR A 280 -0.15 14.09 -21.98
N PHE A 281 1.02 14.40 -21.43
CA PHE A 281 2.08 15.10 -22.15
C PHE A 281 3.03 14.11 -22.85
N GLY A 282 3.43 14.42 -24.09
CA GLY A 282 4.41 13.60 -24.85
C GLY A 282 3.85 12.87 -26.06
N GLY A 283 2.63 13.19 -26.51
CA GLY A 283 2.01 12.60 -27.70
C GLY A 283 0.60 12.08 -27.41
N ASP A 284 0.09 11.19 -28.26
CA ASP A 284 -1.30 10.69 -28.17
C ASP A 284 -1.50 9.69 -27.02
N ASN A 285 -0.50 8.86 -26.74
CA ASN A 285 -0.50 7.91 -25.62
C ASN A 285 0.93 7.74 -25.07
N PRO A 286 1.44 8.75 -24.33
CA PRO A 286 2.85 8.84 -23.94
C PRO A 286 3.32 7.72 -23.01
N LEU A 287 2.40 7.13 -22.24
CA LEU A 287 2.68 5.98 -21.39
C LEU A 287 2.24 4.65 -22.01
N HIS A 288 1.74 4.65 -23.25
CA HIS A 288 1.22 3.46 -23.92
C HIS A 288 0.08 2.74 -23.17
N LEU A 289 -0.75 3.46 -22.41
CA LEU A 289 -1.83 2.87 -21.61
C LEU A 289 -2.82 2.07 -22.46
N THR A 290 -3.32 0.97 -21.93
CA THR A 290 -4.42 0.22 -22.55
C THR A 290 -5.70 1.05 -22.53
N ARG A 291 -6.48 0.96 -23.61
CA ARG A 291 -7.80 1.61 -23.71
C ARG A 291 -8.85 0.84 -22.92
N LEU A 292 -9.78 1.54 -22.26
CA LEU A 292 -10.89 0.91 -21.53
C LEU A 292 -11.73 0.02 -22.45
N GLU A 293 -11.96 0.46 -23.69
CA GLU A 293 -12.69 -0.30 -24.70
C GLU A 293 -12.03 -1.62 -25.13
N TYR A 294 -10.73 -1.80 -24.89
CA TYR A 294 -10.01 -3.04 -25.20
C TYR A 294 -10.10 -4.03 -24.05
N LEU A 295 -10.07 -3.55 -22.80
CA LEU A 295 -10.28 -4.40 -21.63
C LEU A 295 -11.70 -4.99 -21.58
N ALA A 296 -12.70 -4.27 -22.10
CA ALA A 296 -14.07 -4.77 -22.20
C ALA A 296 -14.25 -5.96 -23.15
N LYS A 297 -13.25 -6.26 -23.99
CA LYS A 297 -13.29 -7.37 -24.96
C LYS A 297 -12.51 -8.61 -24.49
N GLU A 298 -11.80 -8.52 -23.36
CA GLU A 298 -11.10 -9.63 -22.71
C GLU A 298 -12.05 -10.45 -21.81
#